data_AF-A0A920VE41-F1
#
_entry.id   AF-A0A920VE41-F1
#
_cell.length_a   1.000
_cell.length_b   1.000
_cell.length_c   1.000
_cell.angle_alpha   90.00
_cell.angle_beta   90.00
_cell.angle_gamma   90.00
#
_symmetry.space_group_name_H-M   'P 1'
#
loop_
_entity.id
_entity.type
_entity.pdbx_description
1 polymer ?
#
loop_
_entity_poly.entity_id
_entity_poly.type
_entity_poly.pdbx_seq_one_letter_code
_entity_poly.pdbx_strand_id
1 'polypeptide(L)'
;MDPLEAISSGSKEVHPDLEEFEGYGFALGGNNCTMLDADRGDVNQGFKDSDIIVEETYHTQPISQGFLEPMACVADVEANGRLDIYASTQGPYQVRAQLASVLEMPISNIKVTAMEMGGGLGPSFAWPWRLSRLCWP
;
A
#
# COMPACT_ATOMS: atom_id res chain seq x y z
N MET A 1 15.71 -7.50 -9.46
CA MET A 1 14.97 -8.77 -9.53
C MET A 1 13.92 -8.57 -10.60
N ASP A 2 13.85 -9.45 -11.59
CA ASP A 2 12.84 -9.39 -12.65
C ASP A 2 11.51 -9.97 -12.13
N PRO A 3 10.39 -9.24 -12.18
CA PRO A 3 9.07 -9.75 -11.79
C PRO A 3 8.64 -11.00 -12.57
N LEU A 4 9.02 -11.13 -13.85
CA LEU A 4 8.62 -12.28 -14.67
C LEU A 4 9.39 -13.55 -14.29
N GLU A 5 10.67 -13.43 -13.95
CA GLU A 5 11.43 -14.55 -13.39
C GLU A 5 10.90 -14.93 -12.00
N ALA A 6 10.50 -13.95 -11.20
CA ALA A 6 9.99 -14.17 -9.85
C ALA A 6 8.71 -14.98 -9.84
N ILE A 7 7.82 -14.89 -10.84
CA ILE A 7 6.58 -15.68 -10.90
C ILE A 7 6.77 -17.08 -11.51
N SER A 8 7.97 -17.42 -11.97
CA SER A 8 8.24 -18.73 -12.57
C SER A 8 8.23 -19.85 -11.52
N SER A 9 7.90 -21.07 -11.95
CA SER A 9 7.78 -22.26 -11.08
C SER A 9 9.09 -22.71 -10.41
N GLY A 10 10.24 -22.25 -10.91
CA GLY A 10 11.56 -22.53 -10.35
C GLY A 10 12.08 -21.46 -9.39
N SER A 11 11.31 -20.40 -9.15
CA SER A 11 11.70 -19.30 -8.29
C SER A 11 11.61 -19.69 -6.80
N LYS A 12 12.42 -19.03 -5.98
CA LYS A 12 12.29 -19.13 -4.52
C LYS A 12 11.04 -18.36 -4.09
N GLU A 13 10.18 -19.00 -3.31
CA GLU A 13 9.03 -18.34 -2.71
C GLU A 13 9.46 -17.26 -1.71
N VAL A 14 8.90 -16.05 -1.88
CA VAL A 14 9.13 -14.91 -0.99
C VAL A 14 8.23 -14.99 0.25
N HIS A 15 7.01 -15.51 0.08
CA HIS A 15 6.01 -15.69 1.14
C HIS A 15 5.58 -17.17 1.22
N PRO A 16 6.39 -18.04 1.85
CA PRO A 16 6.05 -19.47 1.98
C PRO A 16 4.84 -19.71 2.91
N ASP A 17 4.48 -18.72 3.72
CA ASP A 17 3.38 -18.70 4.68
C ASP A 17 2.12 -18.00 4.14
N LEU A 18 2.07 -17.72 2.84
CA LEU A 18 0.98 -16.94 2.22
C LEU A 18 -0.41 -17.56 2.44
N GLU A 19 -0.51 -18.89 2.45
CA GLU A 19 -1.78 -19.60 2.69
C GLU A 19 -2.30 -19.43 4.12
N GLU A 20 -1.39 -19.19 5.08
CA GLU A 20 -1.72 -18.98 6.49
C GLU A 20 -1.94 -17.50 6.81
N PHE A 21 -1.62 -16.60 5.88
CA PHE A 21 -1.70 -15.15 6.09
C PHE A 21 -3.15 -14.64 6.02
N GLU A 22 -3.70 -14.25 7.17
CA GLU A 22 -4.98 -13.55 7.23
C GLU A 22 -4.87 -12.14 6.63
N GLY A 23 -5.61 -11.87 5.55
CA GLY A 23 -5.81 -10.51 5.03
C GLY A 23 -5.39 -10.24 3.59
N TYR A 24 -4.81 -11.21 2.87
CA TYR A 24 -4.46 -11.06 1.44
C TYR A 24 -5.35 -11.92 0.53
N GLY A 25 -6.66 -11.60 0.48
CA GLY A 25 -7.65 -12.34 -0.32
C GLY A 25 -7.51 -12.24 -1.85
N PHE A 26 -6.46 -11.57 -2.36
CA PHE A 26 -6.20 -11.38 -3.79
C PHE A 26 -4.97 -12.09 -4.30
N ALA A 27 -4.20 -12.74 -3.42
CA ALA A 27 -2.98 -13.43 -3.80
C ALA A 27 -3.29 -14.78 -4.45
N LEU A 28 -2.58 -15.09 -5.54
CA LEU A 28 -2.83 -16.27 -6.37
C LEU A 28 -1.88 -17.44 -6.06
N GLY A 29 -1.10 -17.33 -4.98
CA GLY A 29 -0.08 -18.30 -4.61
C GLY A 29 1.31 -18.01 -5.20
N GLY A 30 2.34 -18.62 -4.60
CA GLY A 30 3.73 -18.38 -4.96
C GLY A 30 4.12 -16.89 -4.89
N ASN A 31 4.85 -16.41 -5.89
CA ASN A 31 5.26 -15.01 -5.99
C ASN A 31 4.27 -14.12 -6.78
N ASN A 32 3.07 -14.64 -7.09
CA ASN A 32 2.04 -13.87 -7.79
C ASN A 32 1.06 -13.21 -6.80
N CYS A 33 1.24 -11.90 -6.61
CA CYS A 33 0.46 -11.12 -5.65
C CYS A 33 -0.99 -10.86 -6.09
N THR A 34 -1.27 -10.72 -7.39
CA THR A 34 -2.64 -10.53 -7.91
C THR A 34 -2.71 -10.65 -9.43
N MET A 35 -3.87 -11.03 -9.97
CA MET A 35 -4.20 -10.88 -11.40
C MET A 35 -5.45 -10.01 -11.51
N LEU A 36 -5.30 -8.87 -12.16
CA LEU A 36 -6.41 -7.97 -12.46
C LEU A 36 -6.76 -8.13 -13.92
N ASP A 37 -7.97 -8.62 -14.19
CA ASP A 37 -8.56 -8.61 -15.51
C ASP A 37 -9.55 -7.44 -15.60
N ALA A 38 -9.39 -6.61 -16.62
CA ALA A 38 -10.18 -5.41 -16.82
C ALA A 38 -10.60 -5.30 -18.29
N ASP A 39 -11.78 -5.81 -18.58
CA ASP A 39 -12.34 -5.75 -19.92
C ASP A 39 -12.84 -4.34 -20.27
N ARG A 40 -12.46 -3.87 -21.46
CA ARG A 40 -12.99 -2.63 -22.02
C ARG A 40 -13.22 -2.76 -23.52
N GLY A 41 -14.46 -3.07 -23.89
CA GLY A 41 -14.85 -3.28 -25.29
C GLY A 41 -14.39 -4.63 -25.83
N ASP A 42 -14.48 -4.82 -27.15
CA ASP A 42 -14.07 -6.05 -27.83
C ASP A 42 -12.68 -5.86 -28.47
N VAL A 43 -11.65 -6.35 -27.78
CA VAL A 43 -10.26 -6.30 -28.24
C VAL A 43 -10.10 -7.09 -29.55
N ASN A 44 -10.72 -8.26 -29.68
CA ASN A 44 -10.59 -9.09 -30.87
C ASN A 44 -11.16 -8.40 -32.12
N GLN A 45 -12.29 -7.69 -31.96
CA GLN A 45 -12.85 -6.89 -33.04
C GLN A 45 -11.95 -5.70 -33.38
N GLY A 46 -11.43 -4.99 -32.36
CA GLY A 46 -10.50 -3.87 -32.56
C GLY A 46 -9.25 -4.26 -33.36
N PHE A 47 -8.66 -5.42 -33.08
CA PHE A 47 -7.52 -5.94 -33.84
C PHE A 47 -7.88 -6.29 -35.29
N LYS A 48 -9.09 -6.82 -35.54
CA LYS A 48 -9.54 -7.16 -36.92
C LYS A 48 -9.80 -5.93 -37.78
N ASP A 49 -10.36 -4.88 -37.18
CA ASP A 49 -10.76 -3.67 -37.90
C ASP A 49 -9.61 -2.68 -38.08
N SER A 50 -8.45 -2.95 -37.48
CA SER A 50 -7.27 -2.07 -37.55
C SER A 50 -6.51 -2.24 -38.86
N ASP A 51 -6.26 -1.13 -39.56
CA ASP A 51 -5.41 -1.11 -40.75
C ASP A 51 -3.93 -1.37 -40.43
N ILE A 52 -3.48 -0.98 -39.22
CA ILE A 52 -2.11 -1.12 -38.73
C ILE A 52 -2.14 -1.55 -37.26
N ILE A 53 -1.34 -2.57 -36.92
CA ILE A 53 -1.14 -3.05 -35.55
C ILE A 53 0.33 -2.79 -35.19
N VAL A 54 0.56 -2.23 -34.01
CA VAL A 54 1.90 -2.01 -33.43
C VAL A 54 1.95 -2.65 -32.06
N GLU A 55 2.91 -3.56 -31.85
CA GLU A 55 3.11 -4.28 -30.60
C GLU A 55 4.49 -3.93 -30.06
N GLU A 56 4.54 -3.39 -28.84
CA GLU A 56 5.77 -2.95 -28.19
C GLU A 56 5.71 -3.29 -26.70
N THR A 57 6.89 -3.52 -26.10
CA THR A 57 7.02 -3.76 -24.67
C THR A 57 7.72 -2.57 -24.02
N TYR A 58 7.08 -1.97 -23.03
CA TYR A 58 7.59 -0.81 -22.32
C TYR A 58 7.89 -1.15 -20.85
N HIS A 59 8.99 -0.61 -20.34
CA HIS A 59 9.35 -0.71 -18.93
C HIS A 59 9.55 0.68 -18.35
N THR A 60 8.99 0.91 -17.17
CA THR A 60 9.23 2.13 -16.38
C THR A 60 10.11 1.80 -15.19
N GLN A 61 11.07 2.66 -14.90
CA GLN A 61 11.94 2.51 -13.74
C GLN A 61 11.16 2.74 -12.44
N PRO A 62 11.54 2.06 -11.34
CA PRO A 62 11.03 2.39 -10.02
C PRO A 62 11.46 3.82 -9.65
N ILE A 63 10.48 4.67 -9.35
CA ILE A 63 10.70 6.05 -8.91
C ILE A 63 10.07 6.27 -7.54
N SER A 64 10.70 7.13 -6.73
CA SER A 64 10.09 7.69 -5.52
C SER A 64 9.62 9.10 -5.82
N GLN A 65 8.44 9.50 -5.31
CA GLN A 65 7.84 10.80 -5.65
C GLN A 65 8.60 12.03 -5.14
N GLY A 66 9.64 11.86 -4.31
CA GLY A 66 10.55 12.96 -3.96
C GLY A 66 9.92 14.04 -3.09
N PHE A 67 9.05 13.66 -2.15
CA PHE A 67 8.50 14.58 -1.15
C PHE A 67 9.62 15.19 -0.28
N LEU A 68 9.49 16.48 0.04
CA LEU A 68 10.53 17.21 0.78
C LEU A 68 10.49 16.91 2.27
N GLU A 69 9.29 16.73 2.82
CA GLU A 69 9.07 16.41 4.22
C GLU A 69 9.05 14.88 4.43
N PRO A 70 9.89 14.32 5.30
CA PRO A 70 9.83 12.90 5.64
C PRO A 70 8.48 12.49 6.24
N MET A 71 8.04 11.26 5.97
CA MET A 71 6.86 10.69 6.65
C MET A 71 7.14 10.54 8.15
N ALA A 72 6.51 11.39 8.97
CA ALA A 72 6.64 11.38 10.42
C ALA A 72 5.29 11.73 11.09
N CYS A 73 5.16 11.34 12.35
CA CYS A 73 4.04 11.74 13.20
C CYS A 73 4.51 11.91 14.66
N VAL A 74 3.73 12.66 15.43
CA VAL A 74 3.84 12.73 16.88
C VAL A 74 2.62 12.05 17.46
N ALA A 75 2.83 11.06 18.33
CA ALA A 75 1.79 10.40 19.10
C ALA A 75 1.89 10.83 20.56
N ASP A 76 0.78 11.27 21.12
CA ASP A 76 0.63 11.64 22.53
C ASP A 76 -0.45 10.77 23.16
N VAL A 77 -0.11 10.11 24.27
CA VAL A 77 -1.03 9.27 25.02
C VAL A 77 -1.36 9.96 26.32
N GLU A 78 -2.59 10.46 26.44
CA GLU A 78 -3.06 11.13 27.63
C GLU A 78 -3.13 10.16 28.84
N ALA A 79 -3.10 10.71 30.05
CA ALA A 79 -3.22 9.92 31.28
C ALA A 79 -4.52 9.10 31.40
N ASN A 80 -5.57 9.47 30.65
CA ASN A 80 -6.84 8.74 30.55
C ASN A 80 -6.83 7.62 29.49
N GLY A 81 -5.70 7.42 28.78
CA GLY A 81 -5.55 6.43 27.72
C GLY A 81 -6.04 6.88 26.33
N ARG A 82 -6.39 8.15 26.13
CA ARG A 82 -6.72 8.69 24.80
C ARG A 82 -5.43 8.89 23.98
N LEU A 83 -5.48 8.51 22.71
CA LEU A 83 -4.38 8.65 21.76
C LEU A 83 -4.64 9.82 20.81
N ASP A 84 -3.82 10.86 20.89
CA ASP A 84 -3.83 11.98 19.97
C ASP A 84 -2.60 11.89 19.05
N ILE A 85 -2.82 11.90 17.73
CA ILE A 85 -1.77 11.82 16.72
C ILE A 85 -1.79 13.07 15.85
N TYR A 86 -0.61 13.64 15.63
CA TYR A 86 -0.36 14.73 14.68
C TYR A 86 0.49 14.16 13.55
N ALA A 87 -0.07 14.07 12.35
CA ALA A 87 0.58 13.40 11.22
C ALA A 87 0.51 14.23 9.94
N SER A 88 1.58 14.18 9.14
CA SER A 88 1.58 14.64 7.75
C SER A 88 0.88 13.56 6.90
N THR A 89 -0.45 13.60 6.83
CA THR A 89 -1.28 12.57 6.16
C THR A 89 -2.39 13.15 5.28
N GLN A 90 -2.63 12.50 4.13
CA GLN A 90 -3.74 12.77 3.23
C GLN A 90 -5.03 12.01 3.61
N GLY A 91 -4.94 11.05 4.55
CA GLY A 91 -6.05 10.16 4.92
C GLY A 91 -6.24 10.03 6.43
N PRO A 92 -6.52 11.12 7.19
CA PRO A 92 -6.57 11.08 8.65
C PRO A 92 -7.63 10.11 9.21
N TYR A 93 -8.76 9.92 8.50
CA TYR A 93 -9.80 8.99 8.93
C TYR A 93 -9.40 7.53 8.72
N GLN A 94 -8.73 7.22 7.61
CA GLN A 94 -8.19 5.89 7.31
C GLN A 94 -7.11 5.53 8.32
N VAL A 95 -6.19 6.47 8.59
CA VAL A 95 -5.17 6.30 9.63
C VAL A 95 -5.82 6.03 10.98
N ARG A 96 -6.82 6.81 11.38
CA ARG A 96 -7.55 6.59 12.64
C ARG A 96 -8.19 5.20 12.72
N ALA A 97 -8.83 4.75 11.65
CA ALA A 97 -9.48 3.43 11.61
C ALA A 97 -8.45 2.29 11.66
N GLN A 98 -7.33 2.41 10.95
CA GLN A 98 -6.23 1.45 10.99
C GLN A 98 -5.62 1.34 12.39
N LEU A 99 -5.39 2.48 13.05
CA LEU A 99 -4.86 2.51 14.42
C LEU A 99 -5.82 1.86 15.43
N ALA A 100 -7.12 2.11 15.30
CA ALA A 100 -8.12 1.45 16.14
C ALA A 100 -8.06 -0.08 15.99
N SER A 101 -7.88 -0.57 14.77
CA SER A 101 -7.76 -2.00 14.48
C SER A 101 -6.46 -2.61 15.00
N VAL A 102 -5.32 -1.95 14.80
CA VAL A 102 -3.99 -2.49 15.15
C VAL A 102 -3.72 -2.40 16.65
N LEU A 103 -4.17 -1.33 17.30
CA LEU A 103 -3.98 -1.12 18.73
C LEU A 103 -5.12 -1.69 19.58
N GLU A 104 -6.14 -2.27 18.93
CA GLU A 104 -7.34 -2.79 19.59
C GLU A 104 -8.03 -1.74 20.50
N MET A 105 -7.98 -0.47 20.08
CA MET A 105 -8.55 0.67 20.81
C MET A 105 -9.90 1.08 20.20
N PRO A 106 -10.88 1.52 21.02
CA PRO A 106 -12.09 2.15 20.50
C PRO A 106 -11.72 3.34 19.61
N ILE A 107 -12.29 3.41 18.41
CA ILE A 107 -11.99 4.51 17.47
C ILE A 107 -12.32 5.90 18.05
N SER A 108 -13.24 5.97 19.02
CA SER A 108 -13.58 7.17 19.78
C SER A 108 -12.45 7.67 20.68
N ASN A 109 -11.52 6.79 21.06
CA ASN A 109 -10.37 7.10 21.90
C ASN A 109 -9.14 7.50 21.09
N ILE A 110 -9.26 7.63 19.77
CA ILE A 110 -8.16 8.02 18.88
C ILE A 110 -8.57 9.29 18.13
N LYS A 111 -7.69 10.30 18.18
CA LYS A 111 -7.80 11.52 17.37
C LYS A 111 -6.59 11.61 16.45
N VAL A 112 -6.83 11.82 15.17
CA VAL A 112 -5.77 12.08 14.18
C VAL A 112 -5.97 13.48 13.63
N THR A 113 -4.97 14.33 13.82
CA THR A 113 -4.91 15.70 13.32
C THR A 113 -3.94 15.73 12.14
N ALA A 114 -4.46 16.05 10.96
CA ALA A 114 -3.63 16.27 9.78
C ALA A 114 -2.88 17.61 9.93
N MET A 115 -1.55 17.55 9.82
CA MET A 115 -0.67 18.72 9.86
C MET A 115 -0.38 19.22 8.45
N GLU A 116 0.16 20.44 8.34
CA GLU A 116 0.68 20.98 7.08
C GLU A 116 1.71 20.01 6.49
N MET A 117 1.57 19.71 5.19
CA MET A 117 2.37 18.69 4.52
C MET A 117 3.34 19.30 3.51
N GLY A 118 4.60 18.90 3.55
CA GLY A 118 5.63 19.26 2.55
C GLY A 118 5.52 18.52 1.21
N GLY A 119 4.31 18.16 0.80
CA GLY A 119 3.98 17.39 -0.40
C GLY A 119 3.68 15.92 -0.12
N GLY A 120 2.42 15.51 -0.25
CA GLY A 120 2.00 14.12 0.01
C GLY A 120 2.25 13.14 -1.14
N LEU A 121 2.04 13.57 -2.38
CA LEU A 121 2.31 12.88 -3.65
C LEU A 121 1.90 11.39 -3.75
N GLY A 122 1.03 10.89 -2.88
CA GLY A 122 0.58 9.49 -2.82
C GLY A 122 0.96 8.77 -1.51
N PRO A 123 2.25 8.69 -1.12
CA PRO A 123 2.72 7.91 0.03
C PRO A 123 2.07 8.31 1.36
N SER A 124 1.73 9.58 1.55
CA SER A 124 1.11 10.07 2.79
C SER A 124 -0.39 9.76 2.91
N PHE A 125 -1.00 9.04 1.96
CA PHE A 125 -2.42 8.66 1.99
C PHE A 125 -2.73 7.58 3.05
N ALA A 126 -1.82 6.65 3.27
CA ALA A 126 -1.97 5.55 4.22
C ALA A 126 -0.76 5.49 5.17
N TRP A 127 -0.95 4.85 6.32
CA TRP A 127 0.09 4.69 7.34
C TRP A 127 1.38 4.06 6.76
N PRO A 128 2.59 4.52 7.12
CA PRO A 128 3.84 3.96 6.60
C PRO A 128 4.05 2.51 7.07
N TRP A 129 4.41 1.64 6.10
CA TRP A 129 4.49 0.18 6.16
C TRP A 129 5.63 -0.43 7.02
N ARG A 130 6.02 0.17 8.15
CA ARG A 130 7.06 -0.45 9.02
C ARG A 130 6.88 -0.16 10.51
N LEU A 131 6.07 -0.98 11.17
CA LEU A 131 6.14 -1.20 12.63
C LEU A 131 7.15 -2.32 12.90
N SER A 132 8.45 -2.07 12.67
CA SER A 132 9.44 -2.82 13.45
C SER A 132 9.50 -2.16 14.81
N ARG A 133 8.95 -2.83 15.83
CA ARG A 133 9.06 -2.54 17.27
C ARG A 133 10.09 -1.44 17.58
N LEU A 134 9.65 -0.20 17.70
CA LEU A 134 10.49 0.87 18.23
C LEU A 134 9.79 1.51 19.42
N CYS A 135 10.43 1.25 20.57
CA CYS A 135 10.50 2.12 21.74
C CYS A 135 9.18 2.37 22.50
N TRP A 136 8.83 1.42 23.35
CA TRP A 136 8.52 1.76 24.74
C TRP A 136 9.72 1.32 25.61
N PRO A 137 10.11 2.06 26.68
CA PRO A 137 11.04 1.53 27.68
C PRO A 137 10.50 0.26 28.36
#